data_AF-A0A7W1TMY8-F1
#
_entry.id   AF-A0A7W1TMY8-F1
#
_cell.length_a   1.000
_cell.length_b   1.000
_cell.length_c   1.000
_cell.angle_alpha   90.00
_cell.angle_beta   90.00
_cell.angle_gamma   90.00
#
_symmetry.space_group_name_H-M   'P 1'
#
loop_
_entity.id
_entity.type
_entity.pdbx_description
1 polymer ?
#
loop_
_entity_poly.entity_id
_entity_poly.type
_entity_poly.pdbx_seq_one_letter_code
_entity_poly.pdbx_strand_id
1 'polypeptide(L)'
;MVAILLIALALFSTRNLYLPLPNLLGGTGIAIRLPLLLPLAVAIIVAWGSASGDPILEAVASRPLRLLDVSYALMSACLTLLACMLVWTVGETDLALAAGRNVLGYIGLTLLGRWILGLHAAALFPAGVAIVSALFGIGAGMQPRWWA
;
A
#
# COMPACT_ATOMS: atom_id res chain seq x y z
N MET A 1 -14.62 -2.04 4.39
CA MET A 1 -14.57 -1.73 5.84
C MET A 1 -13.85 -2.79 6.66
N VAL A 2 -14.23 -4.07 6.58
CA VAL A 2 -13.56 -5.15 7.35
C VAL A 2 -12.05 -5.20 7.12
N ALA A 3 -11.58 -5.14 5.87
CA ALA A 3 -10.16 -5.13 5.55
C ALA A 3 -9.39 -3.97 6.21
N ILE A 4 -9.99 -2.78 6.28
CA ILE A 4 -9.38 -1.59 6.87
C ILE A 4 -9.25 -1.76 8.38
N LEU A 5 -10.28 -2.32 9.03
CA LEU A 5 -10.25 -2.65 10.45
C LEU A 5 -9.17 -3.70 10.77
N LEU A 6 -9.08 -4.76 9.94
CA LEU A 6 -8.05 -5.79 10.09
C LEU A 6 -6.65 -5.21 9.93
N ILE A 7 -6.46 -4.24 9.03
CA ILE A 7 -5.17 -3.58 8.83
C ILE A 7 -4.83 -2.66 10.01
N ALA A 8 -5.80 -1.94 10.57
CA ALA A 8 -5.60 -1.16 11.78
C ALA A 8 -5.21 -2.05 12.99
N LEU A 9 -5.90 -3.18 13.14
CA LEU A 9 -5.59 -4.18 14.16
C LEU A 9 -4.20 -4.79 13.96
N ALA A 10 -3.85 -5.14 12.72
CA ALA A 10 -2.54 -5.67 12.37
C ALA A 10 -1.43 -4.64 12.62
N LEU A 11 -1.64 -3.37 12.28
CA LEU A 11 -0.71 -2.27 12.59
C LEU A 11 -0.51 -2.14 14.10
N PHE A 12 -1.56 -2.29 14.90
CA PHE A 12 -1.48 -2.23 16.35
C PHE A 12 -0.73 -3.43 16.93
N SER A 13 -1.00 -4.65 16.44
CA SER A 13 -0.43 -5.89 16.97
C SER A 13 1.02 -6.14 16.53
N THR A 14 1.39 -5.73 15.32
CA THR A 14 2.69 -6.06 14.71
C THR A 14 3.75 -4.96 14.84
N ARG A 15 3.56 -3.99 15.76
CA ARG A 15 4.46 -2.82 15.94
C ARG A 15 5.93 -3.18 16.10
N ASN A 16 6.21 -4.30 16.76
CA ASN A 16 7.54 -4.79 17.06
C ASN A 16 7.99 -5.95 16.15
N LEU A 17 7.22 -6.26 15.10
CA LEU A 17 7.56 -7.34 14.18
C LEU A 17 8.47 -6.83 13.07
N TYR A 18 9.60 -7.50 12.93
CA TYR A 18 10.61 -7.21 11.91
C TYR A 18 10.64 -8.34 10.89
N LEU A 19 10.64 -7.99 9.62
CA LEU A 19 10.96 -8.90 8.53
C LEU A 19 12.45 -8.79 8.20
N PRO A 20 13.22 -9.88 8.34
CA PRO A 20 14.58 -9.91 7.84
C PRO A 20 14.54 -10.01 6.31
N LEU A 21 15.07 -8.99 5.64
CA LEU A 21 15.15 -8.93 4.18
C LEU A 21 16.61 -8.81 3.74
N PRO A 22 16.99 -9.44 2.63
CA PRO A 22 18.34 -9.31 2.11
C PRO A 22 18.58 -7.86 1.63
N ASN A 23 19.76 -7.32 1.90
CA ASN A 23 20.24 -6.09 1.27
C ASN A 23 21.13 -6.46 0.08
N LEU A 24 20.65 -6.23 -1.13
CA LEU A 24 21.38 -6.60 -2.35
C LEU A 24 22.54 -5.64 -2.68
N LEU A 25 22.69 -4.54 -1.93
CA LEU A 25 23.77 -3.56 -2.12
C LEU A 25 24.90 -3.68 -1.08
N GLY A 26 25.04 -4.84 -0.43
CA GLY A 26 26.24 -5.19 0.33
C GLY A 26 26.12 -5.14 1.86
N GLY A 27 24.92 -5.21 2.42
CA GLY A 27 24.70 -5.25 3.88
C GLY A 27 24.26 -6.63 4.40
N THR A 28 24.59 -6.94 5.66
CA THR A 28 23.91 -7.99 6.43
C THR A 28 22.42 -7.62 6.53
N GLY A 29 21.51 -8.61 6.42
CA GLY A 29 20.07 -8.39 6.21
C GLY A 29 19.43 -7.23 6.99
N ILE A 30 18.53 -6.50 6.32
CA ILE A 30 17.80 -5.36 6.86
C ILE A 30 16.54 -5.86 7.57
N ALA A 31 16.33 -5.41 8.80
CA ALA A 31 15.10 -5.65 9.54
C ALA A 31 14.07 -4.55 9.21
N ILE A 32 13.20 -4.79 8.24
CA ILE A 32 12.09 -3.86 7.93
C ILE A 32 10.93 -4.11 8.88
N ARG A 33 10.36 -3.05 9.43
CA ARG A 33 9.16 -3.15 10.28
C ARG A 33 7.95 -3.52 9.42
N LEU A 34 7.33 -4.66 9.71
CA LEU A 34 6.15 -5.15 8.97
C LEU A 34 5.02 -4.10 8.82
N PRO A 35 4.74 -3.23 9.82
CA PRO A 35 3.78 -2.14 9.69
C PRO A 35 3.93 -1.25 8.45
N LEU A 36 5.15 -1.08 7.93
CA LEU A 36 5.41 -0.26 6.75
C LEU A 36 4.96 -0.91 5.43
N LEU A 37 4.78 -2.23 5.43
CA LEU A 37 4.35 -3.03 4.27
C LEU A 37 2.84 -3.33 4.29
N LEU A 38 2.18 -3.29 5.45
CA LEU A 38 0.73 -3.53 5.56
C LEU A 38 -0.13 -2.66 4.62
N PRO A 39 0.18 -1.37 4.39
CA PRO A 39 -0.51 -0.55 3.39
C PRO A 39 -0.58 -1.14 1.99
N LEU A 40 0.39 -1.97 1.61
CA LEU A 40 0.40 -2.63 0.30
C LEU A 40 -0.80 -3.57 0.13
N ALA A 41 -1.22 -4.24 1.21
CA ALA A 41 -2.40 -5.10 1.18
C ALA A 41 -3.67 -4.33 0.82
N VAL A 42 -3.83 -3.09 1.30
CA VAL A 42 -4.94 -2.21 0.90
C VAL A 42 -4.91 -1.96 -0.60
N ALA A 43 -3.74 -1.58 -1.12
CA ALA A 43 -3.56 -1.27 -2.53
C ALA A 43 -3.86 -2.46 -3.44
N ILE A 44 -3.49 -3.68 -3.01
CA ILE A 44 -3.81 -4.93 -3.71
C ILE A 44 -5.31 -5.22 -3.67
N ILE A 45 -5.96 -5.06 -2.50
CA ILE A 45 -7.41 -5.28 -2.36
C ILE A 45 -8.18 -4.29 -3.25
N VAL A 46 -7.75 -3.02 -3.30
CA VAL A 46 -8.37 -2.02 -4.17
C VAL A 46 -8.20 -2.40 -5.64
N ALA A 47 -6.98 -2.78 -6.05
CA ALA A 47 -6.71 -3.23 -7.42
C ALA A 47 -7.58 -4.43 -7.82
N TRP A 48 -7.66 -5.43 -6.93
CA TRP A 48 -8.44 -6.63 -7.15
C TRP A 48 -9.94 -6.33 -7.23
N GLY A 49 -10.47 -5.53 -6.29
CA GLY A 49 -11.88 -5.13 -6.26
C GLY A 49 -12.29 -4.39 -7.54
N SER A 50 -11.45 -3.48 -8.01
CA SER A 50 -11.70 -2.76 -9.28
C SER A 50 -11.58 -3.65 -10.52
N ALA A 51 -10.88 -4.78 -10.46
CA ALA A 51 -10.69 -5.70 -11.59
C ALA A 51 -11.66 -6.90 -11.60
N SER A 52 -12.56 -7.01 -10.62
CA SER A 52 -13.45 -8.16 -10.48
C SER A 52 -14.70 -8.10 -11.38
N GLY A 53 -14.93 -6.99 -12.09
CA GLY A 53 -16.08 -6.79 -12.98
C GLY A 53 -15.90 -7.41 -14.37
N ASP A 54 -17.01 -7.67 -15.06
CA ASP A 54 -17.00 -8.16 -16.45
C ASP A 54 -16.90 -6.96 -17.43
N PRO A 55 -15.79 -6.82 -18.18
CA PRO A 55 -15.58 -5.69 -19.06
C PRO A 55 -16.62 -5.59 -20.20
N ILE A 56 -17.22 -6.70 -20.63
CA ILE A 56 -18.21 -6.72 -21.70
C ILE A 56 -19.53 -6.12 -21.21
N LEU A 57 -19.98 -6.54 -20.02
CA LEU A 57 -21.20 -6.00 -19.41
C LEU A 57 -21.02 -4.55 -18.98
N GLU A 58 -19.81 -4.19 -18.56
CA GLU A 58 -19.46 -2.83 -18.16
C GLU A 58 -19.41 -1.85 -19.34
N ALA A 59 -18.99 -2.30 -20.53
CA ALA A 59 -18.91 -1.44 -21.73
C ALA A 59 -20.28 -0.95 -22.22
N VAL A 60 -21.35 -1.71 -21.95
CA VAL A 60 -22.73 -1.36 -22.33
C VAL A 60 -23.53 -0.72 -21.20
N ALA A 61 -22.96 -0.66 -19.99
CA ALA A 61 -23.60 -0.03 -18.85
C ALA A 61 -23.57 1.50 -18.98
N SER A 62 -24.69 2.16 -18.64
CA SER A 62 -24.76 3.64 -18.58
C SER A 62 -24.08 4.25 -17.35
N ARG A 63 -23.48 3.41 -16.48
CA ARG A 63 -22.92 3.83 -15.20
C ARG A 63 -21.49 4.37 -15.40
N PRO A 64 -21.09 5.43 -14.69
CA PRO A 64 -19.75 6.00 -14.82
C PRO A 64 -18.71 5.19 -14.02
N LEU A 65 -18.38 3.97 -14.48
CA LEU A 65 -17.54 3.01 -13.77
C LEU A 65 -16.15 3.57 -13.41
N ARG A 66 -15.54 4.33 -14.32
CA ARG A 66 -14.24 4.99 -14.04
C ARG A 66 -14.30 5.93 -12.83
N LEU A 67 -15.40 6.67 -12.65
CA LEU A 67 -15.58 7.55 -11.50
C LEU A 67 -15.82 6.74 -10.22
N LEU A 68 -16.55 5.63 -10.31
CA LEU A 68 -16.79 4.73 -9.18
C LEU A 68 -15.51 4.04 -8.70
N ASP A 69 -14.63 3.63 -9.61
CA ASP A 69 -13.34 3.04 -9.26
C ASP A 69 -12.42 4.05 -8.57
N VAL A 70 -12.33 5.27 -9.10
CA VAL A 70 -11.52 6.33 -8.51
C VAL A 70 -12.08 6.73 -7.15
N SER A 71 -13.39 6.87 -7.02
CA SER A 71 -14.01 7.18 -5.73
C SER A 71 -13.81 6.05 -4.71
N TYR A 72 -13.91 4.79 -5.13
CA TYR A 72 -13.63 3.63 -4.29
C TYR A 72 -12.18 3.61 -3.79
N ALA A 73 -11.22 3.88 -4.67
CA ALA A 73 -9.80 3.99 -4.32
C ALA A 73 -9.56 5.14 -3.33
N LEU A 74 -10.12 6.32 -3.58
CA LEU A 74 -10.00 7.49 -2.72
C LEU A 74 -10.66 7.29 -1.35
N MET A 75 -11.86 6.69 -1.30
CA MET A 75 -12.52 6.36 -0.05
C MET A 75 -11.71 5.34 0.76
N SER A 76 -11.15 4.33 0.09
CA SER A 76 -10.30 3.33 0.74
C SER A 76 -9.02 3.95 1.30
N ALA A 77 -8.41 4.89 0.56
CA ALA A 77 -7.26 5.66 1.02
C ALA A 77 -7.60 6.50 2.25
N CYS A 78 -8.69 7.27 2.18
CA CYS A 78 -9.13 8.16 3.25
C CYS A 78 -9.47 7.37 4.52
N LEU A 79 -10.24 6.29 4.41
CA LEU A 79 -10.61 5.46 5.57
C LEU A 79 -9.38 4.80 6.22
N THR A 80 -8.44 4.33 5.41
CA THR A 80 -7.22 3.71 5.98
C THR A 80 -6.31 4.76 6.61
N LEU A 81 -6.20 5.95 6.02
CA LEU A 81 -5.46 7.07 6.58
C LEU A 81 -6.07 7.51 7.92
N LEU A 82 -7.40 7.62 8.01
CA LEU A 82 -8.10 7.88 9.26
C LEU A 82 -7.83 6.78 10.29
N ALA A 83 -7.85 5.51 9.89
CA ALA A 83 -7.52 4.41 10.78
C ALA A 83 -6.06 4.50 11.29
N CYS A 84 -5.11 4.85 10.43
CA CYS A 84 -3.71 5.08 10.80
C CYS A 84 -3.58 6.26 11.77
N MET A 85 -4.31 7.35 11.54
CA MET A 85 -4.36 8.50 12.45
C MET A 85 -4.89 8.10 13.83
N LEU A 86 -5.98 7.32 13.89
CA LEU A 86 -6.52 6.81 15.15
C LEU A 86 -5.52 5.91 15.89
N VAL A 87 -4.82 5.03 15.17
CA VAL A 87 -3.76 4.18 15.74
C VAL A 87 -2.59 5.03 16.26
N TRP A 88 -2.24 6.11 15.56
CA TRP A 88 -1.22 7.07 16.01
C TRP A 88 -1.65 7.77 17.30
N THR A 89 -2.88 8.29 17.37
CA THR A 89 -3.36 8.99 18.58
C THR A 89 -3.44 8.10 19.83
N VAL A 90 -3.69 6.80 19.66
CA VAL A 90 -3.76 5.84 20.78
C VAL A 90 -2.40 5.24 21.11
N GLY A 91 -1.54 5.07 20.10
CA GLY A 91 -0.29 4.34 20.21
C GLY A 91 0.98 5.16 20.31
N GLU A 92 0.92 6.45 19.98
CA GLU A 92 2.06 7.38 19.86
C GLU A 92 3.22 6.82 19.01
N THR A 93 2.90 6.06 17.96
CA THR A 93 3.91 5.47 17.07
C THR A 93 4.02 6.22 15.75
N ASP A 94 5.18 6.79 15.44
CA ASP A 94 5.45 7.40 14.12
C ASP A 94 5.29 6.41 12.94
N LEU A 95 5.38 5.11 13.23
CA LEU A 95 5.09 4.04 12.27
C LEU A 95 3.69 4.11 11.70
N ALA A 96 2.70 4.53 12.50
CA ALA A 96 1.32 4.63 12.04
C ALA A 96 1.17 5.78 11.02
N LEU A 97 1.86 6.92 11.24
CA LEU A 97 1.91 8.01 10.27
C LEU A 97 2.65 7.59 8.99
N ALA A 98 3.77 6.89 9.12
CA ALA A 98 4.51 6.36 7.97
C ALA A 98 3.65 5.37 7.15
N ALA A 99 2.91 4.48 7.82
CA ALA A 99 1.98 3.57 7.18
C ALA A 99 0.86 4.35 6.45
N GLY A 100 0.27 5.37 7.09
CA GLY A 100 -0.74 6.23 6.47
C GLY A 100 -0.24 6.93 5.20
N ARG A 101 0.99 7.45 5.21
CA ARG A 101 1.65 8.00 4.03
C ARG A 101 1.83 6.94 2.93
N ASN A 102 2.29 5.75 3.30
CA ASN A 102 2.51 4.65 2.36
C ASN A 102 1.20 4.19 1.70
N VAL A 103 0.07 4.22 2.41
CA VAL A 103 -1.26 3.94 1.81
C VAL A 103 -1.55 4.90 0.66
N LEU A 104 -1.36 6.21 0.88
CA LEU A 104 -1.59 7.21 -0.17
C LEU A 104 -0.70 6.95 -1.39
N GLY A 105 0.58 6.69 -1.15
CA GLY A 105 1.54 6.36 -2.19
C GLY A 105 1.16 5.11 -2.98
N TYR A 106 0.87 4.00 -2.30
CA TYR A 106 0.54 2.73 -2.95
C TYR A 106 -0.79 2.77 -3.69
N ILE A 107 -1.83 3.43 -3.15
CA ILE A 107 -3.08 3.59 -3.89
C ILE A 107 -2.89 4.48 -5.12
N GLY A 108 -2.13 5.57 -5.01
CA GLY A 108 -1.75 6.39 -6.16
C GLY A 108 -1.00 5.57 -7.23
N LEU A 109 -0.04 4.74 -6.80
CA LEU A 109 0.68 3.82 -7.68
C LEU A 109 -0.23 2.75 -8.30
N THR A 110 -1.25 2.27 -7.59
CA THR A 110 -2.26 1.37 -8.17
C THR A 110 -3.03 2.06 -9.28
N LEU A 111 -3.44 3.31 -9.09
CA LEU A 111 -4.17 4.08 -10.12
C LEU A 111 -3.28 4.34 -11.35
N LEU A 112 -2.01 4.67 -11.14
CA LEU A 112 -1.02 4.80 -12.22
C LEU A 112 -0.76 3.46 -12.92
N GLY A 113 -0.59 2.38 -12.14
CA GLY A 113 -0.41 1.03 -12.65
C GLY A 113 -1.59 0.59 -13.51
N ARG A 114 -2.82 0.95 -13.13
CA ARG A 114 -4.01 0.71 -13.95
C ARG A 114 -3.99 1.46 -15.27
N TRP A 115 -3.45 2.68 -15.30
CA TRP A 115 -3.32 3.45 -16.53
C TRP A 115 -2.24 2.88 -17.47
N ILE A 116 -1.12 2.39 -16.93
CA ILE A 116 0.03 1.92 -17.71
C ILE A 116 -0.08 0.43 -18.09
N LEU A 117 -0.43 -0.43 -17.13
CA LEU A 117 -0.43 -1.89 -17.25
C LEU A 117 -1.83 -2.48 -17.45
N GLY A 118 -2.88 -1.67 -17.32
CA GLY A 118 -4.27 -2.11 -17.35
C GLY A 118 -4.78 -2.62 -16.00
N LEU A 119 -6.06 -3.02 -15.97
CA LEU A 119 -6.77 -3.33 -14.72
C LEU A 119 -6.16 -4.50 -13.94
N HIS A 120 -5.85 -5.61 -14.60
CA HIS A 120 -5.44 -6.86 -13.94
C HIS A 120 -4.02 -6.82 -13.37
N ALA A 121 -3.15 -5.97 -13.94
CA ALA A 121 -1.75 -5.85 -13.56
C ALA A 121 -1.48 -4.64 -12.66
N ALA A 122 -2.50 -3.85 -12.30
CA ALA A 122 -2.34 -2.61 -11.55
C ALA A 122 -1.62 -2.79 -10.19
N ALA A 123 -1.83 -3.92 -9.51
CA ALA A 123 -1.20 -4.24 -8.24
C ALA A 123 0.31 -4.48 -8.33
N LEU A 124 0.84 -4.81 -9.53
CA LEU A 124 2.27 -5.02 -9.72
C LEU A 124 3.07 -3.74 -9.50
N PHE A 125 2.47 -2.59 -9.79
CA PHE A 125 3.16 -1.30 -9.68
C PHE A 125 3.53 -0.93 -8.23
N PRO A 126 2.58 -0.85 -7.27
CA PRO A 126 2.94 -0.59 -5.87
C PRO A 126 3.77 -1.72 -5.25
N ALA A 127 3.53 -2.99 -5.65
CA ALA A 127 4.31 -4.11 -5.14
C ALA A 127 5.77 -4.05 -5.61
N GLY A 128 6.00 -3.74 -6.89
CA GLY A 128 7.33 -3.56 -7.45
C GLY A 128 8.09 -2.42 -6.77
N VAL A 129 7.44 -1.27 -6.57
CA VAL A 129 8.03 -0.15 -5.83
C VAL A 129 8.38 -0.57 -4.40
N ALA A 130 7.47 -1.24 -3.68
CA ALA A 130 7.73 -1.70 -2.32
C ALA A 130 8.92 -2.67 -2.24
N ILE A 131 9.03 -3.60 -3.19
CA ILE A 131 10.16 -4.55 -3.29
C ILE A 131 11.46 -3.80 -3.58
N VAL A 132 11.46 -2.86 -4.53
CA VAL A 132 12.65 -2.08 -4.88
C VAL A 132 13.10 -1.23 -3.69
N SER A 133 12.19 -0.54 -3.01
CA SER A 133 12.51 0.23 -1.80
C SER A 133 13.02 -0.67 -0.67
N ALA A 134 12.43 -1.86 -0.49
CA ALA A 134 12.87 -2.80 0.54
C ALA A 134 14.28 -3.36 0.30
N LEU A 135 14.63 -3.66 -0.95
CA LEU A 135 15.90 -4.31 -1.32
C LEU A 135 17.05 -3.32 -1.57
N PHE A 136 16.73 -2.14 -2.09
CA PHE A 136 17.72 -1.15 -2.56
C PHE A 136 17.62 0.21 -1.87
N GLY A 137 16.60 0.42 -1.03
CA GLY A 137 16.31 1.71 -0.40
C GLY A 137 17.28 2.11 0.69
N ILE A 138 18.12 1.20 1.18
CA ILE A 138 19.15 1.49 2.18
C ILE A 138 20.52 1.56 1.51
N GLY A 139 21.17 2.71 1.65
CA GLY A 139 22.50 2.97 1.10
C GLY A 139 23.66 2.49 1.98
N ALA A 140 24.88 2.73 1.51
CA ALA A 140 26.09 2.51 2.30
C ALA A 140 26.00 3.33 3.60
N GLY A 141 26.14 2.68 4.75
CA GLY A 141 25.98 3.30 6.07
C GLY A 141 24.61 3.10 6.74
N MET A 142 23.77 2.19 6.26
CA MET A 142 22.45 1.88 6.84
C MET A 142 21.46 3.05 6.86
N GLN A 143 21.67 4.05 6.01
CA GLN A 143 20.80 5.21 5.88
C GLN A 143 19.78 5.01 4.76
N PRO A 144 18.51 5.39 4.97
CA PRO A 144 17.51 5.38 3.92
C PRO A 144 17.88 6.39 2.83
N ARG A 145 17.70 6.01 1.56
CA ARG A 145 17.85 6.90 0.41
C ARG A 145 16.66 7.84 0.32
N TRP A 146 16.86 9.02 -0.25
CA TRP A 146 15.82 10.08 -0.35
C TRP A 146 14.56 9.65 -1.13
N TRP A 147 14.67 8.64 -2.00
CA TRP A 147 13.57 8.13 -2.81
C TRP A 147 12.86 6.91 -2.19
N ALA A 148 13.39 6.34 -1.10
CA ALA A 148 12.92 5.09 -0.50
C ALA A 148 12.04 5.29 0.73
#